data_AF-A0A8J7DQV7-F1
#
_entry.id   AF-A0A8J7DQV7-F1
#
_cell.length_a   1.000
_cell.length_b   1.000
_cell.length_c   1.000
_cell.angle_alpha   90.00
_cell.angle_beta   90.00
_cell.angle_gamma   90.00
#
_symmetry.space_group_name_H-M   'P 1'
#
loop_
_entity.id
_entity.type
_entity.pdbx_description
1 polymer ?
#
loop_
_entity_poly.entity_id
_entity_poly.type
_entity_poly.pdbx_seq_one_letter_code
_entity_poly.pdbx_strand_id
1 'polypeptide(L)'
;MSLDRLYQAVLKPSKTLGIMPCYQALRPRFHLHWVEQIDSTNRALSEMMAAGAPAGTVLVAAAQQAGRGQWGRQWQSPRGGLYLSLGLKPNLPASRSPFLTLASAWGVATSLANLGLPVQVKWPNDLVVGGKKLGGVLAETHLEGGQVQTVVIGLGLNGFNPVPATGTSIQQLIQPELASGPLNTLEDLAAIALYGLMQGYLHWQNQGDDAFLVDYQARLANLGQGLTVEGKSAEVIGVAPSGNLRVQLTPTHSDIPAVKTLEIEPGKVTLGYNA
;
A
#
# COMPACT_ATOMS: atom_id res chain seq x y z
N MET A 1 21.62 -2.15 -2.06
CA MET A 1 21.07 -1.81 -0.74
C MET A 1 22.00 -2.33 0.33
N SER A 2 22.29 -1.56 1.38
CA SER A 2 22.92 -2.04 2.61
C SER A 2 22.21 -1.49 3.85
N LEU A 3 22.39 -2.15 5.00
CA LEU A 3 21.78 -1.71 6.26
C LEU A 3 22.21 -0.29 6.66
N ASP A 4 23.50 0.03 6.55
CA ASP A 4 24.02 1.37 6.89
C ASP A 4 23.41 2.45 6.00
N ARG A 5 23.32 2.21 4.69
CA ARG A 5 22.70 3.17 3.77
C ARG A 5 21.21 3.34 4.04
N LEU A 6 20.51 2.27 4.42
CA LEU A 6 19.12 2.33 4.84
C LEU A 6 18.95 3.18 6.11
N TYR A 7 19.83 3.01 7.10
CA TYR A 7 19.87 3.87 8.30
C TYR A 7 20.07 5.34 7.94
N GLN A 8 21.00 5.65 7.04
CA GLN A 8 21.20 7.03 6.59
C GLN A 8 19.98 7.59 5.86
N ALA A 9 19.31 6.77 5.04
CA ALA A 9 18.13 7.21 4.29
C ALA A 9 16.94 7.56 5.20
N VAL A 10 16.65 6.75 6.22
CA VAL A 10 15.52 7.02 7.16
C VAL A 10 15.77 8.23 8.07
N LEU A 11 17.02 8.67 8.20
CA LEU A 11 17.42 9.87 8.94
C LEU A 11 17.40 11.15 8.11
N LYS A 12 17.17 11.06 6.78
CA LYS A 12 17.07 12.24 5.92
C LYS A 12 15.96 13.19 6.40
N PRO A 13 16.08 14.50 6.17
CA PRO A 13 15.06 15.47 6.56
C PRO A 13 13.70 15.06 5.98
N SER A 14 12.71 14.99 6.86
CA SER A 14 11.38 14.46 6.57
C SER A 14 10.68 15.17 5.37
N LYS A 15 10.98 16.47 5.16
CA LYS A 15 10.57 17.26 3.98
C LYS A 15 11.01 16.68 2.63
N THR A 16 12.02 15.81 2.61
CA THR A 16 12.53 15.13 1.41
C THR A 16 11.84 13.78 1.15
N LEU A 17 10.97 13.33 2.06
CA LEU A 17 10.36 12.00 2.02
C LEU A 17 8.89 12.03 1.52
N GLY A 18 8.45 13.16 0.97
CA GLY A 18 7.11 13.31 0.40
C GLY A 18 5.97 13.32 1.42
N ILE A 19 6.26 13.37 2.72
CA ILE A 19 5.21 13.40 3.75
C ILE A 19 4.46 14.73 3.78
N MET A 20 3.20 14.69 4.21
CA MET A 20 2.38 15.90 4.35
C MET A 20 2.99 16.89 5.37
N PRO A 21 2.78 18.21 5.21
CA PRO A 21 3.32 19.23 6.12
C PRO A 21 3.03 18.97 7.61
N CYS A 22 1.80 18.55 7.94
CA CYS A 22 1.40 18.23 9.32
C CYS A 22 2.17 17.04 9.94
N TYR A 23 2.83 16.22 9.12
CA TYR A 23 3.61 15.05 9.54
C TYR A 23 5.13 15.26 9.43
N GLN A 24 5.61 16.47 9.11
CA GLN A 24 7.05 16.71 8.99
C GLN A 24 7.82 16.57 10.32
N ALA A 25 7.14 16.70 11.46
CA ALA A 25 7.74 16.46 12.76
C ALA A 25 7.90 14.98 13.11
N LEU A 26 7.37 14.04 12.29
CA LEU A 26 7.46 12.61 12.56
C LEU A 26 8.91 12.14 12.68
N ARG A 27 9.19 11.41 13.76
CA ARG A 27 10.46 10.73 14.03
C ARG A 27 10.19 9.29 14.45
N PRO A 28 9.63 8.44 13.56
CA PRO A 28 9.36 7.05 13.89
C PRO A 28 10.66 6.32 14.23
N ARG A 29 10.62 5.49 15.27
CA ARG A 29 11.74 4.62 15.64
C ARG A 29 11.63 3.32 14.87
N PHE A 30 12.51 3.12 13.89
CA PHE A 30 12.59 1.86 13.15
C PHE A 30 13.71 0.97 13.67
N HIS A 31 13.40 -0.31 13.88
CA HIS A 31 14.38 -1.36 14.14
C HIS A 31 14.64 -2.08 12.82
N LEU A 32 15.68 -1.62 12.10
CA LEU A 32 15.95 -2.04 10.74
C LEU A 32 16.72 -3.36 10.68
N HIS A 33 16.19 -4.30 9.91
CA HIS A 33 16.85 -5.53 9.53
C HIS A 33 16.94 -5.59 8.01
N TRP A 34 18.07 -6.08 7.50
CA TRP A 34 18.30 -6.26 6.08
C TRP A 34 18.88 -7.64 5.80
N VAL A 35 18.37 -8.30 4.76
CA VAL A 35 18.84 -9.61 4.31
C VAL A 35 19.00 -9.64 2.79
N GLU A 36 19.94 -10.43 2.32
CA GLU A 36 20.22 -10.51 0.88
C GLU A 36 19.14 -11.31 0.13
N GLN A 37 18.69 -12.43 0.69
CA GLN A 37 17.63 -13.25 0.13
C GLN A 37 16.85 -13.95 1.25
N ILE A 38 15.55 -14.10 1.06
CA ILE A 38 14.65 -14.79 1.99
C ILE A 38 13.45 -15.38 1.25
N ASP A 39 12.66 -16.25 1.87
CA ASP A 39 11.39 -16.71 1.31
C ASP A 39 10.38 -15.58 1.20
N SER A 40 10.05 -14.94 2.32
CA SER A 40 9.12 -13.81 2.37
C SER A 40 9.44 -12.91 3.58
N THR A 41 9.57 -11.61 3.35
CA THR A 41 9.75 -10.62 4.43
C THR A 41 8.55 -10.60 5.37
N ASN A 42 7.34 -10.78 4.85
CA ASN A 42 6.11 -10.83 5.66
C ASN A 42 6.12 -12.03 6.61
N ARG A 43 6.44 -13.23 6.09
CA ARG A 43 6.45 -14.44 6.91
C ARG A 43 7.49 -14.33 8.03
N ALA A 44 8.72 -13.97 7.68
CA ALA A 44 9.80 -13.82 8.64
C ALA A 44 9.52 -12.72 9.67
N LEU A 45 8.96 -11.58 9.26
CA LEU A 45 8.62 -10.53 10.22
C LEU A 45 7.44 -10.92 11.12
N SER A 46 6.48 -11.70 10.63
CA SER A 46 5.41 -12.27 11.46
C SER A 46 5.98 -13.17 12.56
N GLU A 47 6.93 -14.04 12.22
CA GLU A 47 7.65 -14.89 13.18
C GLU A 47 8.41 -14.04 14.22
N MET A 48 9.11 -12.97 13.79
CA MET A 48 9.78 -12.04 14.69
C MET A 48 8.81 -11.33 15.64
N MET A 49 7.66 -10.88 15.13
CA MET A 49 6.63 -10.23 15.94
C MET A 49 6.01 -11.19 16.97
N ALA A 50 5.77 -12.45 16.58
CA ALA A 50 5.32 -13.51 17.49
C ALA A 50 6.37 -13.84 18.57
N ALA A 51 7.66 -13.75 18.22
CA ALA A 51 8.77 -13.90 19.16
C ALA A 51 9.02 -12.66 20.05
N GLY A 52 8.16 -11.63 19.97
CA GLY A 52 8.21 -10.47 20.86
C GLY A 52 8.95 -9.26 20.32
N ALA A 53 9.24 -9.18 19.02
CA ALA A 53 9.85 -7.99 18.43
C ALA A 53 9.03 -6.70 18.72
N PRO A 54 9.71 -5.55 18.91
CA PRO A 54 9.03 -4.29 19.19
C PRO A 54 8.25 -3.77 17.98
N ALA A 55 7.23 -2.93 18.23
CA ALA A 55 6.61 -2.15 17.16
C ALA A 55 7.65 -1.26 16.47
N GLY A 56 7.54 -1.09 15.16
CA GLY A 56 8.54 -0.40 14.34
C GLY A 56 9.67 -1.32 13.86
N THR A 57 9.59 -2.63 14.10
CA THR A 57 10.52 -3.59 13.46
C THR A 57 10.27 -3.65 11.97
N VAL A 58 11.34 -3.52 11.18
CA VAL A 58 11.32 -3.50 9.73
C VAL A 58 12.27 -4.56 9.21
N LEU A 59 11.80 -5.37 8.26
CA LEU A 59 12.65 -6.30 7.53
C LEU A 59 12.62 -5.95 6.05
N VAL A 60 13.81 -5.71 5.47
CA VAL A 60 13.98 -5.46 4.03
C VAL A 60 14.80 -6.58 3.42
N ALA A 61 14.40 -7.07 2.25
CA ALA A 61 15.15 -8.07 1.50
C ALA A 61 15.53 -7.56 0.11
N ALA A 62 16.72 -7.90 -0.37
CA ALA A 62 17.10 -7.59 -1.76
C ALA A 62 16.37 -8.48 -2.79
N ALA A 63 15.95 -9.68 -2.40
CA ALA A 63 15.11 -10.57 -3.21
C ALA A 63 14.27 -11.52 -2.33
N GLN A 64 13.12 -11.97 -2.84
CA GLN A 64 12.30 -13.01 -2.20
C GLN A 64 12.13 -14.23 -3.10
N GLN A 65 12.25 -15.44 -2.54
CA GLN A 65 12.03 -16.71 -3.26
C GLN A 65 10.54 -17.08 -3.35
N ALA A 66 9.76 -16.71 -2.32
CA ALA A 66 8.34 -17.02 -2.19
C ALA A 66 7.54 -15.77 -1.77
N GLY A 67 7.79 -14.64 -2.46
CA GLY A 67 7.07 -13.38 -2.21
C GLY A 67 5.56 -13.57 -2.29
N ARG A 68 4.83 -12.97 -1.35
CA ARG A 68 3.37 -13.18 -1.18
C ARG A 68 2.58 -11.94 -1.56
N GLY A 69 1.46 -12.14 -2.23
CA GLY A 69 0.41 -11.16 -2.46
C GLY A 69 -0.91 -11.60 -1.81
N GLN A 70 -1.96 -10.80 -2.01
CA GLN A 70 -3.30 -11.13 -1.49
C GLN A 70 -3.87 -12.38 -2.16
N TRP A 71 -4.71 -13.11 -1.42
CA TRP A 71 -5.46 -14.28 -1.88
C TRP A 71 -4.57 -15.38 -2.51
N GLY A 72 -3.41 -15.62 -1.90
CA GLY A 72 -2.49 -16.69 -2.31
C GLY A 72 -1.70 -16.40 -3.59
N ARG A 73 -1.85 -15.21 -4.19
CA ARG A 73 -1.06 -14.82 -5.38
C ARG A 73 0.41 -14.65 -5.00
N GLN A 74 1.30 -14.99 -5.93
CA GLN A 74 2.74 -14.80 -5.75
C GLN A 74 3.16 -13.38 -6.19
N TRP A 75 4.05 -12.75 -5.43
CA TRP A 75 4.69 -11.49 -5.77
C TRP A 75 6.11 -11.74 -6.28
N GLN A 76 6.36 -11.48 -7.56
CA GLN A 76 7.69 -11.63 -8.15
C GLN A 76 8.66 -10.63 -7.52
N SER A 77 9.76 -11.15 -6.95
CA SER A 77 10.66 -10.36 -6.12
C SER A 77 12.14 -10.49 -6.49
N PRO A 78 12.55 -10.23 -7.75
CA PRO A 78 13.96 -10.24 -8.14
C PRO A 78 14.73 -9.05 -7.57
N ARG A 79 16.07 -9.10 -7.59
CA ARG A 79 16.89 -7.93 -7.23
C ARG A 79 16.49 -6.69 -8.05
N GLY A 80 16.52 -5.53 -7.40
CA GLY A 80 16.16 -4.24 -7.98
C GLY A 80 14.81 -3.70 -7.55
N GLY A 81 13.93 -4.53 -6.97
CA GLY A 81 12.71 -4.06 -6.32
C GLY A 81 12.92 -3.73 -4.86
N LEU A 82 11.92 -3.08 -4.25
CA LEU A 82 11.85 -2.88 -2.81
C LEU A 82 10.86 -3.88 -2.22
N TYR A 83 11.34 -4.76 -1.36
CA TYR A 83 10.55 -5.72 -0.61
C TYR A 83 10.77 -5.49 0.87
N LEU A 84 9.80 -4.87 1.52
CA LEU A 84 9.87 -4.58 2.94
C LEU A 84 8.63 -5.04 3.68
N SER A 85 8.79 -5.29 4.97
CA SER A 85 7.69 -5.49 5.89
C SER A 85 7.90 -4.62 7.12
N LEU A 86 6.82 -4.03 7.65
CA LEU A 86 6.80 -3.22 8.86
C LEU A 86 5.85 -3.85 9.89
N GLY A 87 6.34 -4.11 11.10
CA GLY A 87 5.57 -4.65 12.21
C GLY A 87 5.06 -3.54 13.13
N LEU A 88 3.74 -3.49 13.37
CA LEU A 88 3.10 -2.54 14.29
C LEU A 88 2.23 -3.27 15.32
N LYS A 89 1.86 -2.55 16.39
CA LYS A 89 0.98 -3.02 17.47
C LYS A 89 -0.16 -2.01 17.67
N PRO A 90 -1.16 -1.99 16.77
CA PRO A 90 -2.12 -0.88 16.70
C PRO A 90 -3.21 -0.92 17.78
N ASN A 91 -3.46 -2.07 18.41
CA ASN A 91 -4.49 -2.27 19.45
C ASN A 91 -5.86 -1.67 19.05
N LEU A 92 -6.46 -2.22 18.00
CA LEU A 92 -7.73 -1.76 17.45
C LEU A 92 -8.72 -2.90 17.20
N PRO A 93 -10.04 -2.64 17.14
CA PRO A 93 -11.02 -3.69 16.88
C PRO A 93 -10.79 -4.40 15.55
N ALA A 94 -11.00 -5.71 15.50
CA ALA A 94 -10.81 -6.51 14.28
C ALA A 94 -11.62 -5.98 13.07
N SER A 95 -12.77 -5.37 13.32
CA SER A 95 -13.62 -4.72 12.30
C SER A 95 -12.95 -3.55 11.58
N ARG A 96 -11.95 -2.92 12.19
CA ARG A 96 -11.17 -1.82 11.61
C ARG A 96 -9.90 -2.30 10.89
N SER A 97 -9.61 -3.61 10.89
CA SER A 97 -8.42 -4.15 10.23
C SER A 97 -8.30 -3.84 8.71
N PRO A 98 -9.39 -3.71 7.91
CA PRO A 98 -9.27 -3.32 6.50
C PRO A 98 -8.58 -1.97 6.29
N PHE A 99 -8.79 -1.01 7.20
CA PHE A 99 -8.20 0.33 7.11
C PHE A 99 -6.68 0.30 7.21
N LEU A 100 -6.06 -0.72 7.84
CA LEU A 100 -4.60 -0.87 7.85
C LEU A 100 -4.06 -1.02 6.42
N THR A 101 -4.79 -1.72 5.53
CA THR A 101 -4.40 -1.84 4.12
C THR A 101 -4.63 -0.53 3.37
N LEU A 102 -5.81 0.08 3.54
CA LEU A 102 -6.18 1.32 2.85
C LEU A 102 -5.23 2.48 3.22
N ALA A 103 -4.98 2.66 4.51
CA ALA A 103 -4.10 3.69 5.06
C ALA A 103 -2.65 3.50 4.59
N SER A 104 -2.17 2.25 4.55
CA SER A 104 -0.83 1.94 4.06
C SER A 104 -0.66 2.28 2.58
N ALA A 105 -1.60 1.85 1.72
CA ALA A 105 -1.56 2.14 0.29
C ALA A 105 -1.66 3.65 0.03
N TRP A 106 -2.60 4.33 0.69
CA TRP A 106 -2.76 5.77 0.56
C TRP A 106 -1.53 6.54 1.03
N GLY A 107 -0.94 6.18 2.17
CA GLY A 107 0.20 6.89 2.74
C GLY A 107 1.44 6.82 1.84
N VAL A 108 1.71 5.65 1.25
CA VAL A 108 2.79 5.48 0.27
C VAL A 108 2.48 6.22 -1.04
N ALA A 109 1.26 6.11 -1.56
CA ALA A 109 0.83 6.84 -2.75
C ALA A 109 0.96 8.36 -2.58
N THR A 110 0.53 8.89 -1.45
CA THR A 110 0.64 10.32 -1.10
C THR A 110 2.10 10.76 -1.03
N SER A 111 2.97 9.97 -0.40
CA SER A 111 4.42 10.26 -0.37
C SER A 111 5.03 10.37 -1.76
N LEU A 112 4.77 9.39 -2.63
CA LEU A 112 5.30 9.38 -4.00
C LEU A 112 4.70 10.52 -4.85
N ALA A 113 3.41 10.84 -4.66
CA ALA A 113 2.75 11.95 -5.33
C ALA A 113 3.32 13.32 -4.96
N ASN A 114 3.62 13.55 -3.69
CA ASN A 114 4.26 14.78 -3.24
C ASN A 114 5.70 14.93 -3.77
N LEU A 115 6.29 13.86 -4.28
CA LEU A 115 7.59 13.85 -4.97
C LEU A 115 7.45 13.91 -6.50
N GLY A 116 6.25 14.17 -7.02
CA GLY A 116 6.00 14.37 -8.44
C GLY A 116 5.64 13.11 -9.24
N LEU A 117 5.51 11.94 -8.59
CA LEU A 117 5.07 10.72 -9.26
C LEU A 117 3.54 10.59 -9.19
N PRO A 118 2.78 10.51 -10.30
CA PRO A 118 1.32 10.51 -10.29
C PRO A 118 0.72 9.15 -9.84
N VAL A 119 1.08 8.70 -8.64
CA VAL A 119 0.66 7.43 -8.04
C VAL A 119 -0.77 7.55 -7.51
N GLN A 120 -1.59 6.61 -7.94
CA GLN A 120 -2.95 6.40 -7.49
C GLN A 120 -3.07 5.04 -6.79
N VAL A 121 -4.19 4.82 -6.11
CA VAL A 121 -4.51 3.55 -5.45
C VAL A 121 -5.62 2.85 -6.23
N LYS A 122 -5.35 1.64 -6.74
CA LYS A 122 -6.39 0.74 -7.20
C LYS A 122 -6.86 -0.10 -6.01
N TRP A 123 -8.13 0.02 -5.65
CA TRP A 123 -8.66 -0.61 -4.45
C TRP A 123 -8.43 -2.14 -4.45
N PRO A 124 -8.12 -2.73 -3.29
CA PRO A 124 -7.92 -2.07 -1.98
C PRO A 124 -6.48 -1.63 -1.69
N ASN A 125 -5.50 -2.07 -2.47
CA ASN A 125 -4.11 -2.14 -1.98
C ASN A 125 -3.02 -1.94 -3.06
N ASP A 126 -3.40 -1.83 -4.32
CA ASP A 126 -2.46 -1.75 -5.44
C ASP A 126 -2.07 -0.31 -5.70
N LEU A 127 -0.76 -0.06 -5.79
CA LEU A 127 -0.23 1.24 -6.22
C LEU A 127 -0.07 1.21 -7.73
N VAL A 128 -0.64 2.20 -8.42
CA VAL A 128 -0.70 2.24 -9.89
C VAL A 128 -0.34 3.61 -10.44
N VAL A 129 0.22 3.62 -11.65
CA VAL A 129 0.45 4.84 -12.43
C VAL A 129 0.02 4.56 -13.87
N GLY A 130 -0.88 5.38 -14.41
CA GLY A 130 -1.36 5.26 -15.79
C GLY A 130 -1.81 3.84 -16.14
N GLY A 131 -2.62 3.22 -15.29
CA GLY A 131 -3.10 1.86 -15.56
C GLY A 131 -2.07 0.74 -15.41
N LYS A 132 -0.88 1.01 -14.86
CA LYS A 132 0.15 -0.01 -14.69
C LYS A 132 0.50 -0.18 -13.22
N LYS A 133 0.70 -1.43 -12.79
CA LYS A 133 1.02 -1.74 -11.40
C LYS A 133 2.44 -1.31 -11.05
N LEU A 134 2.57 -0.40 -10.10
CA LEU A 134 3.84 0.00 -9.50
C LEU A 134 4.19 -0.89 -8.29
N GLY A 135 3.19 -1.31 -7.53
CA GLY A 135 3.41 -2.09 -6.33
C GLY A 135 2.11 -2.53 -5.65
N GLY A 136 2.24 -3.09 -4.46
CA GLY A 136 1.08 -3.50 -3.66
C GLY A 136 1.41 -3.66 -2.19
N VAL A 137 0.37 -3.50 -1.37
CA VAL A 137 0.42 -3.68 0.09
C VAL A 137 -0.24 -5.01 0.48
N LEU A 138 0.33 -5.69 1.48
CA LEU A 138 -0.26 -6.86 2.13
C LEU A 138 -0.17 -6.70 3.65
N ALA A 139 -1.28 -6.32 4.30
CA ALA A 139 -1.38 -6.29 5.76
C ALA A 139 -1.90 -7.64 6.29
N GLU A 140 -1.13 -8.29 7.15
CA GLU A 140 -1.50 -9.53 7.83
C GLU A 140 -1.61 -9.25 9.33
N THR A 141 -2.78 -9.53 9.92
CA THR A 141 -3.09 -9.20 11.31
C THR A 141 -3.10 -10.44 12.18
N HIS A 142 -2.63 -10.29 13.42
CA HIS A 142 -2.84 -11.26 14.49
C HIS A 142 -3.90 -10.73 15.46
N LEU A 143 -4.93 -11.53 15.69
CA LEU A 143 -6.08 -11.17 16.51
C LEU A 143 -6.02 -11.86 17.87
N GLU A 144 -6.35 -11.14 18.93
CA GLU A 144 -6.55 -11.69 20.27
C GLU A 144 -7.69 -10.94 20.94
N GLY A 145 -8.68 -11.66 21.49
CA GLY A 145 -9.82 -11.04 22.18
C GLY A 145 -10.65 -10.09 21.30
N GLY A 146 -10.71 -10.32 19.98
CA GLY A 146 -11.42 -9.44 19.04
C GLY A 146 -10.66 -8.15 18.69
N GLN A 147 -9.41 -8.00 19.14
CA GLN A 147 -8.54 -6.86 18.84
C GLN A 147 -7.37 -7.31 17.95
N VAL A 148 -6.92 -6.42 17.07
CA VAL A 148 -5.66 -6.54 16.33
C VAL A 148 -4.52 -6.20 17.28
N GLN A 149 -3.83 -7.24 17.75
CA GLN A 149 -2.66 -7.09 18.63
C GLN A 149 -1.42 -6.70 17.85
N THR A 150 -1.20 -7.35 16.71
CA THR A 150 -0.08 -7.07 15.82
C THR A 150 -0.55 -7.04 14.37
N VAL A 151 0.16 -6.26 13.56
CA VAL A 151 0.03 -6.27 12.10
C VAL A 151 1.41 -6.27 11.48
N VAL A 152 1.59 -7.09 10.45
CA VAL A 152 2.74 -7.04 9.54
C VAL A 152 2.27 -6.47 8.22
N ILE A 153 2.77 -5.29 7.87
CA ILE A 153 2.46 -4.58 6.64
C ILE A 153 3.58 -4.83 5.65
N GLY A 154 3.33 -5.70 4.69
CA GLY A 154 4.20 -5.93 3.53
C GLY A 154 4.01 -4.89 2.46
N LEU A 155 5.10 -4.38 1.91
CA LEU A 155 5.12 -3.53 0.73
C LEU A 155 6.09 -4.11 -0.30
N GLY A 156 5.56 -4.38 -1.48
CA GLY A 156 6.35 -4.62 -2.69
C GLY A 156 6.24 -3.45 -3.63
N LEU A 157 7.35 -2.78 -3.95
CA LEU A 157 7.43 -1.77 -5.01
C LEU A 157 8.39 -2.20 -6.11
N ASN A 158 8.00 -1.98 -7.35
CA ASN A 158 8.88 -2.06 -8.49
C ASN A 158 9.80 -0.84 -8.51
N GLY A 159 11.08 -1.04 -8.19
CA GLY A 159 12.08 0.02 -8.14
C GLY A 159 12.82 0.15 -9.47
N PHE A 160 13.88 -0.64 -9.59
CA PHE A 160 14.80 -0.74 -10.72
C PHE A 160 14.89 -2.17 -11.26
N ASN A 161 13.92 -3.02 -10.89
CA ASN A 161 13.78 -4.38 -11.39
C ASN A 161 13.01 -4.41 -12.72
N PRO A 162 13.19 -5.48 -13.53
CA PRO A 162 12.30 -5.73 -14.65
C PRO A 162 10.85 -5.91 -14.16
N VAL A 163 9.91 -5.45 -14.97
CA VAL A 163 8.46 -5.53 -14.73
C VAL A 163 7.74 -6.11 -15.96
N PRO A 164 6.64 -6.84 -15.79
CA PRO A 164 5.81 -7.28 -16.91
C PRO A 164 5.12 -6.10 -17.61
N ALA A 165 4.54 -6.33 -18.80
CA ALA A 165 3.87 -5.29 -19.59
C ALA A 165 2.72 -4.57 -18.85
N THR A 166 2.06 -5.27 -17.92
CA THR A 166 1.00 -4.72 -17.05
C THR A 166 1.54 -3.92 -15.86
N GLY A 167 2.86 -3.85 -15.70
CA GLY A 167 3.56 -3.17 -14.61
C GLY A 167 4.32 -1.94 -15.07
N THR A 168 4.68 -1.11 -14.09
CA THR A 168 5.61 0.02 -14.22
C THR A 168 6.56 0.01 -13.02
N SER A 169 7.62 0.80 -13.08
CA SER A 169 8.66 0.85 -12.06
C SER A 169 9.09 2.29 -11.78
N ILE A 170 9.66 2.56 -10.60
CA ILE A 170 10.21 3.88 -10.26
C ILE A 170 11.21 4.34 -11.32
N GLN A 171 12.07 3.44 -11.81
CA GLN A 171 13.03 3.74 -12.86
C GLN A 171 12.39 4.26 -14.16
N GLN A 172 11.22 3.75 -14.55
CA GLN A 172 10.50 4.18 -15.75
C GLN A 172 9.75 5.50 -15.56
N LEU A 173 9.50 5.91 -14.31
CA LEU A 173 8.73 7.10 -13.98
C LEU A 173 9.60 8.32 -13.70
N ILE A 174 10.84 8.12 -13.24
CA ILE A 174 11.78 9.22 -13.04
C ILE A 174 12.24 9.72 -14.41
N GLN A 175 11.84 10.95 -14.75
CA GLN A 175 12.35 11.63 -15.94
C GLN A 175 13.83 12.01 -15.73
N PRO A 176 14.65 12.10 -16.79
CA PRO A 176 16.06 12.51 -16.68
C PRO A 176 16.27 13.82 -15.91
N GLU A 177 15.32 14.75 -15.99
CA GLU A 177 15.33 16.05 -15.31
C GLU A 177 15.06 15.94 -13.80
N LEU A 178 14.41 14.85 -13.35
CA LEU A 178 14.15 14.51 -11.96
C LEU A 178 15.26 13.65 -11.33
N ALA A 179 16.30 13.29 -12.09
CA ALA A 179 17.41 12.42 -11.66
C ALA A 179 18.29 13.02 -10.55
N SER A 180 18.05 14.25 -10.10
CA SER A 180 18.70 14.86 -8.93
C SER A 180 17.82 14.82 -7.66
N GLY A 181 16.63 14.22 -7.73
CA GLY A 181 15.68 14.08 -6.61
C GLY A 181 16.00 12.91 -5.65
N PRO A 182 15.26 12.78 -4.54
CA PRO A 182 15.50 11.74 -3.54
C PRO A 182 15.20 10.32 -4.01
N LEU A 183 14.59 10.10 -5.18
CA LEU A 183 14.11 8.77 -5.62
C LEU A 183 15.14 7.93 -6.40
N ASN A 184 16.43 8.24 -6.29
CA ASN A 184 17.48 7.63 -7.11
C ASN A 184 18.01 6.29 -6.58
N THR A 185 17.67 5.92 -5.34
CA THR A 185 18.19 4.71 -4.70
C THR A 185 17.09 3.90 -4.03
N LEU A 186 17.29 2.59 -3.87
CA LEU A 186 16.33 1.74 -3.16
C LEU A 186 16.25 2.09 -1.67
N GLU A 187 17.34 2.57 -1.08
CA GLU A 187 17.35 3.02 0.32
C GLU A 187 16.47 4.25 0.51
N ASP A 188 16.51 5.19 -0.43
CA ASP A 188 15.63 6.35 -0.38
C ASP A 188 14.18 5.98 -0.63
N LEU A 189 13.93 5.10 -1.60
CA LEU A 189 12.59 4.56 -1.82
C LEU A 189 12.06 3.85 -0.57
N ALA A 190 12.91 3.12 0.16
CA ALA A 190 12.56 2.48 1.42
C ALA A 190 12.23 3.51 2.52
N ALA A 191 13.01 4.58 2.65
CA ALA A 191 12.72 5.65 3.60
C ALA A 191 11.40 6.36 3.29
N ILE A 192 11.17 6.71 2.02
CA ILE A 192 9.91 7.31 1.54
C ILE A 192 8.73 6.38 1.82
N ALA A 193 8.88 5.09 1.52
CA ALA A 193 7.85 4.09 1.77
C ALA A 193 7.54 3.94 3.27
N LEU A 194 8.55 3.81 4.13
CA LEU A 194 8.38 3.66 5.57
C LEU A 194 7.70 4.87 6.20
N TYR A 195 8.10 6.08 5.82
CA TYR A 195 7.41 7.30 6.27
C TYR A 195 6.01 7.42 5.67
N GLY A 196 5.82 6.98 4.43
CA GLY A 196 4.51 6.83 3.78
C GLY A 196 3.55 5.94 4.59
N LEU A 197 4.01 4.75 4.98
CA LEU A 197 3.24 3.82 5.82
C LEU A 197 2.87 4.47 7.17
N MET A 198 3.85 5.10 7.83
CA MET A 198 3.61 5.75 9.14
C MET A 198 2.65 6.94 9.03
N GLN A 199 2.80 7.82 8.03
CA GLN A 199 1.87 8.93 7.86
C GLN A 199 0.47 8.44 7.51
N GLY A 200 0.33 7.38 6.70
CA GLY A 200 -0.97 6.81 6.35
C GLY A 200 -1.69 6.32 7.58
N TYR A 201 -1.01 5.52 8.41
CA TYR A 201 -1.54 5.04 9.68
C TYR A 201 -1.96 6.18 10.61
N LEU A 202 -1.07 7.15 10.84
CA LEU A 202 -1.35 8.28 11.74
C LEU A 202 -2.44 9.19 11.21
N HIS A 203 -2.50 9.39 9.89
CA HIS A 203 -3.52 10.22 9.27
C HIS A 203 -4.90 9.63 9.42
N TRP A 204 -5.06 8.32 9.17
CA TRP A 204 -6.31 7.65 9.47
C TRP A 204 -6.69 7.74 10.95
N GLN A 205 -5.75 7.47 11.87
CA GLN A 205 -6.01 7.53 13.31
C GLN A 205 -6.44 8.93 13.78
N ASN A 206 -5.88 9.99 13.21
CA ASN A 206 -6.19 11.37 13.59
C ASN A 206 -7.47 11.92 12.96
N GLN A 207 -7.78 11.53 11.72
CA GLN A 207 -8.95 12.04 10.99
C GLN A 207 -10.21 11.22 11.28
N GLY A 208 -10.06 9.95 11.66
CA GLY A 208 -11.15 8.99 11.70
C GLY A 208 -11.55 8.50 10.32
N ASP A 209 -12.42 7.50 10.29
CA ASP A 209 -12.71 6.70 9.11
C ASP A 209 -13.34 7.48 7.97
N ASP A 210 -14.36 8.30 8.24
CA ASP A 210 -15.10 9.01 7.19
C ASP A 210 -14.24 10.05 6.47
N ALA A 211 -13.51 10.88 7.23
CA ALA A 211 -12.61 11.88 6.67
C ALA A 211 -11.44 11.23 5.92
N PHE A 212 -10.85 10.17 6.48
CA PHE A 212 -9.81 9.41 5.79
C PHE A 212 -10.31 8.81 4.46
N LEU A 213 -11.54 8.28 4.40
CA LEU A 213 -12.08 7.72 3.17
C LEU A 213 -12.30 8.78 2.08
N VAL A 214 -12.58 10.04 2.43
CA VAL A 214 -12.59 11.14 1.46
C VAL A 214 -11.22 11.28 0.80
N ASP A 215 -10.15 11.32 1.60
CA ASP A 215 -8.78 11.43 1.10
C ASP A 215 -8.32 10.19 0.33
N TYR A 216 -8.75 9.00 0.75
CA TYR A 216 -8.51 7.75 0.03
C TYR A 216 -9.17 7.76 -1.35
N GLN A 217 -10.46 8.14 -1.42
CA GLN A 217 -11.22 8.17 -2.66
C GLN A 217 -10.70 9.21 -3.65
N ALA A 218 -10.16 10.34 -3.17
CA ALA A 218 -9.50 11.33 -4.02
C ALA A 218 -8.30 10.77 -4.81
N ARG A 219 -7.75 9.63 -4.39
CA ARG A 219 -6.66 8.90 -5.08
C ARG A 219 -7.11 7.59 -5.73
N LEU A 220 -8.40 7.29 -5.77
CA LEU A 220 -8.93 6.03 -6.27
C LEU A 220 -8.83 5.92 -7.80
N ALA A 221 -7.96 5.05 -8.29
CA ALA A 221 -7.71 4.86 -9.72
C ALA A 221 -8.89 4.25 -10.49
N ASN A 222 -9.70 3.46 -9.79
CA ASN A 222 -10.79 2.68 -10.36
C ASN A 222 -12.16 3.37 -10.19
N LEU A 223 -12.23 4.63 -9.77
CA LEU A 223 -13.49 5.37 -9.72
C LEU A 223 -14.07 5.49 -11.14
N GLY A 224 -15.36 5.19 -11.30
CA GLY A 224 -16.04 5.16 -12.60
C GLY A 224 -15.70 3.95 -13.47
N GLN A 225 -14.90 2.99 -12.98
CA GLN A 225 -14.58 1.79 -13.74
C GLN A 225 -15.81 0.87 -13.83
N GLY A 226 -16.18 0.49 -15.06
CA GLY A 226 -17.19 -0.52 -15.31
C GLY A 226 -16.71 -1.93 -14.94
N LEU A 227 -17.61 -2.74 -14.38
CA LEU A 227 -17.34 -4.12 -13.99
C LEU A 227 -18.62 -4.97 -14.08
N THR A 228 -18.46 -6.28 -13.92
CA THR A 228 -19.60 -7.21 -13.82
C THR A 228 -19.68 -7.78 -12.41
N VAL A 229 -20.86 -7.68 -11.80
CA VAL A 229 -21.15 -8.20 -10.45
C VAL A 229 -22.37 -9.10 -10.58
N GLU A 230 -22.21 -10.39 -10.29
CA GLU A 230 -23.30 -11.39 -10.38
C GLU A 230 -24.02 -11.38 -11.74
N GLY A 231 -23.25 -11.22 -12.83
CA GLY A 231 -23.77 -11.17 -14.20
C GLY A 231 -24.43 -9.84 -14.60
N LYS A 232 -24.42 -8.82 -13.73
CA LYS A 232 -24.96 -7.49 -14.02
C LYS A 232 -23.85 -6.48 -14.23
N SER A 233 -24.05 -5.57 -15.19
CA SER A 233 -23.17 -4.41 -15.36
C SER A 233 -23.26 -3.52 -14.12
N ALA A 234 -22.11 -3.05 -13.67
CA ALA A 234 -21.96 -2.15 -12.53
C ALA A 234 -20.82 -1.17 -12.78
N GLU A 235 -20.79 -0.10 -11.99
CA GLU A 235 -19.74 0.90 -11.99
C GLU A 235 -19.22 1.12 -10.57
N VAL A 236 -17.92 1.30 -10.42
CA VAL A 236 -17.33 1.69 -9.13
C VAL A 236 -17.69 3.13 -8.81
N ILE A 237 -18.36 3.35 -7.67
CA ILE A 237 -18.75 4.67 -7.19
C ILE A 237 -18.00 5.12 -5.93
N GLY A 238 -17.08 4.29 -5.41
CA GLY A 238 -16.21 4.65 -4.29
C GLY A 238 -15.90 3.49 -3.36
N VAL A 239 -15.71 3.81 -2.09
CA VAL A 239 -15.43 2.89 -0.99
C VAL A 239 -16.38 3.19 0.16
N ALA A 240 -17.00 2.17 0.72
CA ALA A 240 -17.94 2.30 1.82
C ALA A 240 -17.23 2.51 3.17
N PRO A 241 -17.93 2.96 4.24
CA PRO A 241 -17.36 3.09 5.59
C PRO A 241 -16.77 1.79 6.16
N SER A 242 -17.20 0.64 5.64
CA SER A 242 -16.64 -0.68 5.95
C SER A 242 -15.24 -0.92 5.35
N GLY A 243 -14.80 -0.06 4.43
CA GLY A 243 -13.62 -0.26 3.59
C GLY A 243 -13.88 -1.10 2.32
N ASN A 244 -15.12 -1.59 2.13
CA ASN A 244 -15.52 -2.36 0.96
C ASN A 244 -15.67 -1.49 -0.29
N LEU A 245 -15.50 -2.09 -1.47
CA LEU A 245 -15.73 -1.40 -2.73
C LEU A 245 -17.22 -1.11 -2.89
N ARG A 246 -17.56 0.15 -3.16
CA ARG A 246 -18.95 0.56 -3.40
C ARG A 246 -19.19 0.61 -4.90
N VAL A 247 -20.20 -0.13 -5.37
CA VAL A 247 -20.57 -0.19 -6.78
C VAL A 247 -22.04 0.14 -6.99
N GLN A 248 -22.37 0.63 -8.18
CA GLN A 248 -23.72 0.94 -8.60
C GLN A 248 -24.11 0.05 -9.78
N LEU A 249 -25.22 -0.70 -9.68
CA LEU A 249 -25.69 -1.54 -10.78
C LEU A 249 -26.32 -0.69 -11.90
N THR A 250 -26.01 -1.01 -13.14
CA THR A 250 -26.67 -0.43 -14.32
C THR A 250 -28.07 -1.04 -14.48
N PRO A 251 -29.15 -0.23 -14.62
CA PRO A 251 -30.50 -0.75 -14.88
C PRO A 251 -30.58 -1.50 -16.22
N THR A 252 -31.26 -2.65 -16.25
CA THR A 252 -31.35 -3.49 -17.46
C THR A 252 -32.57 -3.21 -18.35
N HIS A 253 -33.57 -2.43 -17.92
CA HIS A 253 -34.71 -2.00 -18.74
C HIS A 253 -35.37 -0.74 -18.17
N SER A 254 -36.11 -0.01 -19.02
CA SER A 254 -36.71 1.31 -18.83
C SER A 254 -37.82 1.45 -17.76
N ASP A 255 -38.04 0.44 -16.92
CA ASP A 255 -38.86 0.56 -15.72
C ASP A 255 -37.94 0.87 -14.54
N ILE A 256 -37.75 2.17 -14.22
CA ILE A 256 -36.75 2.67 -13.25
C ILE A 256 -36.88 1.94 -11.90
N PRO A 257 -36.04 0.93 -11.59
CA PRO A 257 -35.91 0.46 -10.23
C PRO A 257 -34.97 1.45 -9.52
N ALA A 258 -35.16 1.65 -8.22
CA ALA A 258 -34.21 2.43 -7.43
C ALA A 258 -32.77 1.95 -7.72
N VAL A 259 -31.89 2.91 -8.01
CA VAL A 259 -30.49 2.63 -8.34
C VAL A 259 -29.86 1.84 -7.19
N LYS A 260 -29.55 0.56 -7.42
CA LYS A 260 -29.08 -0.35 -6.38
C LYS A 260 -27.57 -0.21 -6.21
N THR A 261 -27.15 0.20 -5.02
CA THR A 261 -25.75 0.15 -4.59
C THR A 261 -25.45 -1.18 -3.91
N LEU A 262 -24.25 -1.73 -4.17
CA LEU A 262 -23.71 -2.90 -3.47
C LEU A 262 -22.34 -2.56 -2.85
N GLU A 263 -22.03 -3.24 -1.75
CA GLU A 263 -20.68 -3.29 -1.19
C GLU A 263 -20.04 -4.63 -1.54
N ILE A 264 -18.79 -4.59 -1.99
CA ILE A 264 -18.02 -5.78 -2.38
C ILE A 264 -16.78 -5.89 -1.52
N GLU A 265 -16.66 -7.01 -0.82
CA GLU A 265 -15.49 -7.32 0.00
C GLU A 265 -14.23 -7.54 -0.85
N PRO A 266 -13.03 -7.21 -0.32
CA PRO A 266 -11.76 -7.53 -0.97
C PRO A 266 -11.67 -9.01 -1.41
N GLY A 267 -11.38 -9.22 -2.70
CA GLY A 267 -11.18 -10.56 -3.28
C GLY A 267 -12.43 -11.20 -3.88
N LYS A 268 -13.61 -10.59 -3.70
CA LYS A 268 -14.86 -11.05 -4.35
C LYS A 268 -14.97 -10.59 -5.80
N VAL A 269 -14.18 -9.60 -6.20
CA VAL A 269 -14.11 -9.09 -7.56
C VAL A 269 -12.67 -8.82 -7.97
N THR A 270 -12.40 -8.91 -9.28
CA THR A 270 -11.11 -8.49 -9.84
C THR A 270 -11.32 -7.23 -10.66
N LEU A 271 -10.63 -6.15 -10.27
CA LEU A 271 -10.56 -4.91 -11.02
C LEU A 271 -9.33 -4.96 -11.94
N GLY A 272 -9.55 -4.76 -13.24
CA GLY A 272 -8.49 -4.59 -14.21
C GLY A 272 -7.70 -3.31 -13.94
N TYR A 273 -6.54 -3.16 -14.60
CA TYR A 273 -5.83 -1.88 -14.60
C TYR A 273 -6.29 -1.08 -15.82
N ASN A 274 -6.81 0.14 -15.60
CA ASN A 274 -7.36 1.00 -16.66
C ASN A 274 -6.22 1.54 -17.52
N ALA A 275 -6.01 0.96 -18.70
CA ALA A 275 -5.03 1.44 -19.69
C ALA A 275 -5.50 2.71 -20.41
#